data_AF-A0A6C0LR63-F1
#
_entry.id   AF-A0A6C0LR63-F1
#
_cell.length_a   1.000
_cell.length_b   1.000
_cell.length_c   1.000
_cell.angle_alpha   90.00
_cell.angle_beta   90.00
_cell.angle_gamma   90.00
#
_symmetry.space_group_name_H-M   'P 1'
#
loop_
_entity.id
_entity.type
_entity.pdbx_description
1 polymer ?
#
loop_
_entity_poly.entity_id
_entity_poly.type
_entity_poly.pdbx_seq_one_letter_code
_entity_poly.pdbx_strand_id
1 'polypeptide(L)'
;MSKSKSISDLKKFREELDRNKMKLVIHGSYTINLCHPTNSKSFLTSIKSLVQDLNASSIIGERCLGVIIHMGKNIKKNGITDAEAISNYIYGLKETIMMSPKETTIILETGASQGTEVGSKLEDLSKIFWRLNEDEQLRVKFCIDTCHIYATGYDISTISNVKDFFDRFDNLIGINKIACIHYNDSKVKLGSHIDRHADIGFGFIPEIGLKEVAKIANKYKIPLIMETPLDSVNPKTNEDISFQEQLSKIKFWLKK
;
A
#
# COMPACT_ATOMS: atom_id res chain seq x y z
N MET A 1 -11.71 -19.06 7.11
CA MET A 1 -11.70 -18.43 8.44
C MET A 1 -10.26 -18.16 8.83
N SER A 2 -9.81 -16.90 8.77
CA SER A 2 -8.57 -16.51 9.45
C SER A 2 -8.80 -16.75 10.95
N LYS A 3 -7.99 -17.60 11.58
CA LYS A 3 -8.03 -17.77 13.04
C LYS A 3 -7.49 -16.47 13.63
N SER A 4 -8.35 -15.65 14.21
CA SER A 4 -7.93 -14.46 14.94
C SER A 4 -6.87 -14.86 15.97
N LYS A 5 -5.68 -14.26 15.90
CA LYS A 5 -4.59 -14.51 16.85
C LYS A 5 -5.05 -14.06 18.24
N SER A 6 -4.68 -14.82 19.27
CA SER A 6 -5.03 -14.43 20.64
C SER A 6 -4.25 -13.16 21.04
N ILE A 7 -4.76 -12.40 22.00
CA ILE A 7 -4.04 -11.23 22.56
C ILE A 7 -2.66 -11.66 23.09
N SER A 8 -2.56 -12.86 23.66
CA SER A 8 -1.30 -13.44 24.15
C SER A 8 -0.28 -13.65 23.01
N ASP A 9 -0.73 -14.15 21.86
CA ASP A 9 0.14 -14.34 20.69
C ASP A 9 0.64 -13.00 20.13
N LEU A 10 -0.23 -11.98 20.07
CA LEU A 10 0.15 -10.65 19.58
C LEU A 10 1.18 -9.98 20.50
N LYS A 11 1.06 -10.15 21.83
CA LYS A 11 2.06 -9.65 22.79
C LYS A 11 3.40 -10.35 22.64
N LYS A 12 3.42 -11.68 22.51
CA LYS A 12 4.65 -12.43 22.23
C LYS A 12 5.30 -11.99 20.91
N PHE A 13 4.47 -11.75 19.89
CA PHE A 13 4.97 -11.27 18.60
C PHE A 13 5.60 -9.88 18.71
N ARG A 14 4.99 -8.96 19.47
CA ARG A 14 5.60 -7.65 19.81
C ARG A 14 6.98 -7.80 20.45
N GLU A 15 7.11 -8.67 21.45
CA GLU A 15 8.40 -8.91 22.12
C GLU A 15 9.47 -9.40 21.14
N GLU A 16 9.10 -10.24 20.17
CA GLU A 16 10.03 -10.71 19.14
C GLU A 16 10.45 -9.59 18.18
N LEU A 17 9.52 -8.72 17.78
CA LEU A 17 9.81 -7.55 16.95
C LEU A 17 10.75 -6.58 17.66
N ASP A 18 10.54 -6.35 18.96
CA ASP A 18 11.41 -5.51 19.79
C ASP A 18 12.83 -6.09 19.87
N ARG A 19 12.94 -7.40 20.15
CA ARG A 19 14.23 -8.11 20.23
C ARG A 19 15.03 -8.01 18.93
N ASN A 20 14.36 -8.14 17.79
CA ASN A 20 15.01 -8.11 16.47
C ASN A 20 15.06 -6.71 15.84
N LYS A 21 14.55 -5.68 16.53
CA LYS A 21 14.45 -4.29 16.03
C LYS A 21 13.70 -4.21 14.69
N MET A 22 12.70 -5.05 14.49
CA MET A 22 11.91 -5.11 13.27
C MET A 22 10.67 -4.23 13.38
N LYS A 23 10.28 -3.64 12.25
CA LYS A 23 8.98 -3.01 12.06
C LYS A 23 8.14 -3.87 11.12
N LEU A 24 6.83 -3.68 11.16
CA LEU A 24 5.91 -4.33 10.23
C LEU A 24 4.78 -3.40 9.82
N VAL A 25 4.09 -3.83 8.78
CA VAL A 25 2.76 -3.36 8.38
C VAL A 25 1.83 -4.56 8.44
N ILE A 26 0.56 -4.34 8.75
CA ILE A 26 -0.48 -5.34 8.56
C ILE A 26 -1.11 -5.03 7.21
N HIS A 27 -1.18 -6.00 6.30
CA HIS A 27 -1.99 -5.86 5.10
C HIS A 27 -3.40 -6.38 5.39
N GLY A 28 -4.39 -5.51 5.31
CA GLY A 28 -5.80 -5.86 5.46
C GLY A 28 -6.25 -6.84 4.38
N SER A 29 -7.32 -7.59 4.65
CA SER A 29 -7.84 -8.56 3.68
C SER A 29 -8.22 -7.87 2.36
N TYR A 30 -7.84 -8.48 1.22
CA TYR A 30 -8.24 -8.04 -0.13
C TYR A 30 -9.76 -8.01 -0.35
N THR A 31 -10.54 -8.62 0.57
CA THR A 31 -12.00 -8.59 0.56
C THR A 31 -12.60 -7.32 1.16
N ILE A 32 -11.81 -6.50 1.85
CA ILE A 32 -12.27 -5.21 2.40
C ILE A 32 -12.63 -4.31 1.22
N ASN A 33 -13.88 -3.85 1.18
CA ASN A 33 -14.34 -2.92 0.16
C ASN A 33 -15.31 -1.91 0.77
N LEU A 34 -14.79 -0.73 1.11
CA LEU A 34 -15.57 0.38 1.67
C LEU A 34 -16.40 1.13 0.60
N CYS A 35 -16.35 0.73 -0.67
CA CYS A 35 -17.19 1.33 -1.72
C CYS A 35 -18.62 0.76 -1.77
N HIS A 36 -18.90 -0.33 -1.06
CA HIS A 36 -20.26 -0.87 -1.00
C HIS A 36 -21.27 0.11 -0.36
N PRO A 37 -22.58 -0.01 -0.67
CA PRO A 37 -23.61 0.75 0.04
C PRO A 37 -23.48 0.60 1.56
N THR A 38 -23.58 1.70 2.30
CA THR A 38 -23.24 1.77 3.73
C THR A 38 -24.10 0.88 4.63
N ASN A 39 -25.32 0.57 4.20
CA ASN A 39 -26.25 -0.34 4.87
C ASN A 39 -26.04 -1.82 4.50
N SER A 40 -25.13 -2.13 3.57
CA SER A 40 -24.92 -3.50 3.10
C SER A 40 -24.10 -4.32 4.09
N LYS A 41 -24.37 -5.63 4.13
CA LYS A 41 -23.58 -6.59 4.93
C LYS A 41 -22.10 -6.56 4.56
N SER A 42 -21.75 -6.38 3.28
CA SER A 42 -20.37 -6.34 2.80
C SER A 42 -19.62 -5.11 3.35
N PHE A 43 -20.27 -3.95 3.37
CA PHE A 43 -19.69 -2.72 3.93
C PHE A 43 -19.42 -2.87 5.44
N LEU A 44 -20.43 -3.31 6.21
CA LEU A 44 -20.30 -3.52 7.65
C LEU A 44 -19.24 -4.58 8.00
N THR A 45 -19.14 -5.64 7.19
CA THR A 45 -18.10 -6.67 7.34
C THR A 45 -16.70 -6.11 7.05
N SER A 46 -16.58 -5.20 6.08
CA SER A 46 -15.31 -4.53 5.74
C SER A 46 -14.83 -3.65 6.91
N ILE A 47 -15.72 -2.82 7.48
CA ILE A 47 -15.41 -2.02 8.68
C ILE A 47 -14.99 -2.95 9.82
N LYS A 48 -15.78 -4.00 10.10
CA LYS A 48 -15.46 -4.93 11.19
C LYS A 48 -14.09 -5.58 11.02
N SER A 49 -13.75 -6.02 9.80
CA SER A 49 -12.46 -6.62 9.50
C SER A 49 -11.32 -5.61 9.72
N LEU A 50 -11.46 -4.39 9.21
CA LEU A 50 -10.44 -3.37 9.34
C LEU A 50 -10.24 -2.93 10.80
N VAL A 51 -11.33 -2.77 11.57
CA VAL A 51 -11.26 -2.48 13.01
C VAL A 51 -10.56 -3.62 13.77
N GLN A 52 -10.77 -4.88 13.38
CA GLN A 52 -10.05 -6.01 13.99
C GLN A 52 -8.54 -5.93 13.72
N ASP A 53 -8.13 -5.61 12.49
CA ASP A 53 -6.72 -5.45 12.14
C ASP A 53 -6.08 -4.24 12.87
N LEU A 54 -6.82 -3.14 13.01
CA LEU A 54 -6.37 -1.95 13.77
C LEU A 54 -6.24 -2.26 15.28
N ASN A 55 -7.16 -3.04 15.86
CA ASN A 55 -7.01 -3.49 17.24
C ASN A 55 -5.77 -4.39 17.42
N ALA A 56 -5.47 -5.26 16.45
CA ALA A 56 -4.23 -6.04 16.48
C ALA A 56 -2.98 -5.14 16.38
N SER A 57 -3.02 -4.13 15.49
CA SER A 57 -1.97 -3.11 15.37
C SER A 57 -1.73 -2.36 16.68
N SER A 58 -2.80 -1.99 17.39
CA SER A 58 -2.71 -1.32 18.70
C SER A 58 -1.98 -2.19 19.74
N ILE A 59 -2.30 -3.50 19.81
CA ILE A 59 -1.65 -4.43 20.74
C ILE A 59 -0.14 -4.60 20.40
N ILE A 60 0.19 -4.69 19.11
CA ILE A 60 1.58 -4.75 18.64
C ILE A 60 2.33 -3.43 18.94
N GLY A 61 1.62 -2.30 18.93
CA GLY A 61 2.16 -0.99 19.28
C GLY A 61 3.09 -0.40 18.22
N GLU A 62 4.08 0.38 18.64
CA GLU A 62 4.93 1.23 17.79
C GLU A 62 5.76 0.50 16.72
N ARG A 63 5.89 -0.83 16.80
CA ARG A 63 6.54 -1.64 15.77
C ARG A 63 5.64 -1.85 14.55
N CYS A 64 4.32 -1.69 14.70
CA CYS A 64 3.39 -1.70 13.59
C CYS A 64 3.20 -0.28 13.05
N LEU A 65 3.51 -0.07 11.78
CA LEU A 65 3.34 1.23 11.12
C LEU A 65 1.86 1.55 10.84
N GLY A 66 1.00 0.53 10.78
CA GLY A 66 -0.42 0.65 10.50
C GLY A 66 -0.97 -0.52 9.70
N VAL A 67 -2.22 -0.37 9.27
CA VAL A 67 -2.94 -1.36 8.45
C VAL A 67 -3.11 -0.82 7.03
N ILE A 68 -2.48 -1.49 6.06
CA ILE A 68 -2.61 -1.20 4.64
C ILE A 68 -3.94 -1.74 4.14
N ILE A 69 -4.67 -0.91 3.40
CA ILE A 69 -5.85 -1.33 2.65
C ILE A 69 -5.77 -0.84 1.22
N HIS A 70 -6.32 -1.64 0.32
CA HIS A 70 -6.53 -1.23 -1.05
C HIS A 70 -7.65 -0.19 -1.13
N MET A 71 -7.65 0.52 -2.26
CA MET A 71 -8.83 1.26 -2.66
C MET A 71 -9.97 0.31 -3.01
N GLY A 72 -11.20 0.79 -2.86
CA GLY A 72 -12.37 -0.05 -3.07
C GLY A 72 -12.72 -0.24 -4.56
N LYS A 73 -13.65 -1.15 -4.80
CA LYS A 73 -14.20 -1.43 -6.14
C LYS A 73 -15.69 -1.05 -6.19
N ASN A 74 -16.10 -0.28 -7.21
CA ASN A 74 -17.50 -0.06 -7.50
C ASN A 74 -18.09 -1.23 -8.29
N ILE A 75 -18.56 -2.25 -7.58
CA ILE A 75 -19.11 -3.45 -8.20
C ILE A 75 -20.47 -3.10 -8.83
N LYS A 76 -20.64 -3.37 -10.14
CA LYS A 76 -21.87 -3.07 -10.90
C LYS A 76 -23.18 -3.47 -10.21
N LYS A 77 -23.19 -4.60 -9.49
CA LYS A 77 -24.36 -5.10 -8.75
C LYS A 77 -24.85 -4.13 -7.66
N ASN A 78 -24.00 -3.23 -7.18
CA ASN A 78 -24.37 -2.22 -6.20
C ASN A 78 -25.31 -1.16 -6.79
N GLY A 79 -25.30 -0.94 -8.11
CA GLY A 79 -26.17 0.04 -8.78
C GLY A 79 -25.91 1.50 -8.39
N ILE A 80 -24.67 1.83 -7.99
CA ILE A 80 -24.24 3.17 -7.58
C ILE A 80 -23.18 3.74 -8.53
N THR A 81 -23.05 5.05 -8.54
CA THR A 81 -22.00 5.79 -9.26
C THR A 81 -20.64 5.70 -8.55
N ASP A 82 -19.56 6.00 -9.26
CA ASP A 82 -18.22 6.06 -8.66
C ASP A 82 -18.11 7.16 -7.59
N ALA A 83 -18.85 8.27 -7.75
CA ALA A 83 -18.90 9.35 -6.77
C ALA A 83 -19.57 8.91 -5.46
N GLU A 84 -20.63 8.11 -5.54
CA GLU A 84 -21.27 7.49 -4.38
C GLU A 84 -20.36 6.43 -3.75
N ALA A 85 -19.70 5.59 -4.56
CA ALA A 85 -18.72 4.61 -4.09
C ALA A 85 -17.55 5.26 -3.32
N ILE A 86 -17.00 6.38 -3.82
CA ILE A 86 -15.96 7.16 -3.13
C ILE A 86 -16.50 7.80 -1.85
N SER A 87 -17.74 8.29 -1.87
CA SER A 87 -18.37 8.86 -0.67
C SER A 87 -18.61 7.80 0.41
N ASN A 88 -19.01 6.58 0.03
CA ASN A 88 -19.09 5.44 0.93
C ASN A 88 -17.70 5.08 1.48
N TYR A 89 -16.65 5.10 0.65
CA TYR A 89 -15.28 4.82 1.08
C TYR A 89 -14.85 5.78 2.19
N ILE A 90 -15.07 7.09 1.99
CA ILE A 90 -14.75 8.12 2.98
C ILE A 90 -15.58 7.94 4.25
N TYR A 91 -16.88 7.67 4.13
CA TYR A 91 -17.71 7.36 5.28
C TYR A 91 -17.17 6.15 6.06
N GLY A 92 -16.78 5.08 5.36
CA GLY A 92 -16.21 3.88 5.96
C GLY A 92 -14.88 4.13 6.66
N LEU A 93 -14.02 5.01 6.10
CA LEU A 93 -12.79 5.44 6.77
C LEU A 93 -13.10 6.14 8.09
N LYS A 94 -14.03 7.11 8.09
CA LYS A 94 -14.41 7.86 9.30
C LYS A 94 -15.00 6.94 10.37
N GLU A 95 -15.91 6.06 9.99
CA GLU A 95 -16.50 5.06 10.89
C GLU A 95 -15.41 4.14 11.48
N THR A 96 -14.50 3.65 10.64
CA THR A 96 -13.39 2.81 11.08
C THR A 96 -12.49 3.55 12.07
N ILE A 97 -12.12 4.79 11.77
CA ILE A 97 -11.30 5.65 12.64
C ILE A 97 -12.00 5.84 13.99
N MET A 98 -13.29 6.18 13.98
CA MET A 98 -14.10 6.36 15.19
C MET A 98 -14.16 5.08 16.05
N MET A 99 -14.26 3.91 15.41
CA MET A 99 -14.41 2.62 16.09
C MET A 99 -13.09 1.95 16.50
N SER A 100 -11.93 2.54 16.19
CA SER A 100 -10.60 1.95 16.42
C SER A 100 -9.77 2.76 17.42
N PRO A 101 -8.80 2.12 18.11
CA PRO A 101 -7.93 2.80 19.08
C PRO A 101 -7.18 4.00 18.47
N LYS A 102 -7.06 5.10 19.22
CA LYS A 102 -6.59 6.41 18.70
C LYS A 102 -5.19 6.40 18.11
N GLU A 103 -4.33 5.51 18.58
CA GLU A 103 -2.94 5.34 18.16
C GLU A 103 -2.78 4.58 16.85
N THR A 104 -3.87 4.02 16.31
CA THR A 104 -3.81 3.19 15.11
C THR A 104 -3.87 4.03 13.83
N THR A 105 -3.17 3.55 12.80
CA THR A 105 -3.03 4.22 11.50
C THR A 105 -3.59 3.33 10.40
N ILE A 106 -4.43 3.91 9.54
CA ILE A 106 -4.85 3.32 8.26
C ILE A 106 -3.87 3.80 7.19
N ILE A 107 -3.39 2.90 6.35
CA ILE A 107 -2.47 3.18 5.25
C ILE A 107 -3.21 2.92 3.94
N LEU A 108 -3.47 3.96 3.15
CA LEU A 108 -4.14 3.85 1.86
C LEU A 108 -3.12 3.54 0.76
N GLU A 109 -3.31 2.45 0.06
CA GLU A 109 -2.41 2.03 -1.01
C GLU A 109 -2.84 2.59 -2.37
N THR A 110 -1.89 3.08 -3.17
CA THR A 110 -2.13 3.38 -4.59
C THR A 110 -2.55 2.12 -5.34
N GLY A 111 -3.60 2.19 -6.16
CA GLY A 111 -4.11 1.03 -6.90
C GLY A 111 -3.68 1.02 -8.38
N ALA A 112 -3.84 -0.12 -9.04
CA ALA A 112 -3.57 -0.28 -10.48
C ALA A 112 -4.72 0.25 -11.38
N SER A 113 -5.82 0.70 -10.77
CA SER A 113 -7.05 1.10 -11.47
C SER A 113 -7.66 -0.08 -12.27
N GLN A 114 -7.52 -1.30 -11.75
CA GLN A 114 -7.93 -2.51 -12.45
C GLN A 114 -9.44 -2.72 -12.36
N GLY A 115 -10.09 -2.85 -13.53
CA GLY A 115 -11.49 -3.23 -13.62
C GLY A 115 -12.45 -2.16 -13.09
N THR A 116 -12.87 -2.28 -11.83
CA THR A 116 -13.85 -1.36 -11.20
C THR A 116 -13.28 -0.65 -9.97
N GLU A 117 -11.95 -0.64 -9.83
CA GLU A 117 -11.28 0.14 -8.80
C GLU A 117 -11.57 1.62 -8.96
N VAL A 118 -11.84 2.28 -7.84
CA VAL A 118 -12.11 3.72 -7.77
C VAL A 118 -11.17 4.35 -6.75
N GLY A 119 -10.75 5.58 -6.99
CA GLY A 119 -9.87 6.30 -6.07
C GLY A 119 -8.42 5.83 -6.09
N SER A 120 -8.00 5.06 -7.09
CA SER A 120 -6.67 4.46 -7.21
C SER A 120 -5.59 5.44 -7.67
N LYS A 121 -5.96 6.55 -8.31
CA LYS A 121 -5.05 7.61 -8.76
C LYS A 121 -4.62 8.50 -7.60
N LEU A 122 -3.42 9.06 -7.69
CA LEU A 122 -2.87 9.98 -6.69
C LEU A 122 -3.80 11.19 -6.45
N GLU A 123 -4.41 11.72 -7.51
CA GLU A 123 -5.33 12.86 -7.40
C GLU A 123 -6.58 12.50 -6.60
N ASP A 124 -7.09 11.29 -6.77
CA ASP A 124 -8.30 10.86 -6.10
C ASP A 124 -8.02 10.49 -4.64
N LEU A 125 -6.86 9.88 -4.37
CA LEU A 125 -6.34 9.69 -3.00
C LEU A 125 -6.22 11.02 -2.26
N SER A 126 -5.66 12.05 -2.91
CA SER A 126 -5.58 13.40 -2.33
C SER A 126 -6.96 13.97 -2.02
N LYS A 127 -7.92 13.89 -2.96
CA LYS A 127 -9.30 14.34 -2.71
C LYS A 127 -9.98 13.59 -1.56
N ILE A 128 -9.74 12.29 -1.44
CA ILE A 128 -10.26 11.46 -0.33
C ILE A 128 -9.67 11.93 1.00
N PHE A 129 -8.34 12.10 1.05
CA PHE A 129 -7.61 12.54 2.23
C PHE A 129 -8.08 13.91 2.73
N TRP A 130 -8.25 14.89 1.84
CA TRP A 130 -8.68 16.24 2.20
C TRP A 130 -10.16 16.35 2.58
N ARG A 131 -10.96 15.29 2.43
CA ARG A 131 -12.33 15.20 2.98
C ARG A 131 -12.36 14.71 4.43
N LEU A 132 -11.21 14.30 4.98
CA LEU A 132 -11.03 13.99 6.38
C LEU A 132 -10.72 15.27 7.17
N ASN A 133 -11.17 15.35 8.42
CA ASN A 133 -10.78 16.44 9.33
C ASN A 133 -9.33 16.25 9.81
N GLU A 134 -8.76 17.24 10.50
CA GLU A 134 -7.36 17.22 10.93
C GLU A 134 -7.01 16.00 11.80
N ASP A 135 -7.86 15.63 12.75
CA ASP A 135 -7.67 14.46 13.63
C ASP A 135 -7.70 13.14 12.86
N GLU A 136 -8.64 13.02 11.90
CA GLU A 136 -8.74 11.87 11.00
C GLU A 136 -7.49 11.77 10.09
N GLN A 137 -7.00 12.90 9.57
CA GLN A 137 -5.81 12.96 8.72
C GLN A 137 -4.51 12.58 9.46
N LEU A 138 -4.44 12.74 10.78
CA LEU A 138 -3.31 12.26 11.58
C LEU A 138 -3.22 10.72 11.60
N ARG A 139 -4.37 10.05 11.42
CA ARG A 139 -4.50 8.59 11.46
C ARG A 139 -4.51 7.94 10.09
N VAL A 140 -4.27 8.72 9.03
CA VAL A 140 -4.18 8.24 7.65
C VAL A 140 -2.79 8.52 7.07
N LYS A 141 -2.20 7.48 6.49
CA LYS A 141 -0.94 7.49 5.76
C LYS A 141 -1.11 6.79 4.41
N PHE A 142 -0.05 6.72 3.62
CA PHE A 142 -0.08 6.14 2.28
C PHE A 142 0.99 5.08 2.07
N CYS A 143 0.63 4.04 1.31
CA CYS A 143 1.57 3.12 0.69
C CYS A 143 1.62 3.43 -0.80
N ILE A 144 2.82 3.66 -1.32
CA ILE A 144 3.03 3.75 -2.77
C ILE A 144 3.45 2.37 -3.25
N ASP A 145 2.69 1.79 -4.18
CA ASP A 145 3.10 0.58 -4.88
C ASP A 145 3.65 0.95 -6.26
N THR A 146 4.91 0.62 -6.52
CA THR A 146 5.58 0.98 -7.79
C THR A 146 4.99 0.28 -9.01
N CYS A 147 4.51 -0.96 -8.87
CA CYS A 147 3.82 -1.66 -9.94
C CYS A 147 2.45 -1.02 -10.20
N HIS A 148 1.70 -0.67 -9.17
CA HIS A 148 0.37 -0.08 -9.29
C HIS A 148 0.40 1.31 -9.93
N ILE A 149 1.30 2.20 -9.49
CA ILE A 149 1.39 3.53 -10.09
C ILE A 149 1.81 3.44 -11.55
N TYR A 150 2.71 2.51 -11.89
CA TYR A 150 3.11 2.25 -13.27
C TYR A 150 1.95 1.69 -14.10
N ALA A 151 1.21 0.72 -13.57
CA ALA A 151 0.02 0.16 -14.23
C ALA A 151 -1.09 1.20 -14.42
N THR A 152 -1.25 2.15 -13.49
CA THR A 152 -2.18 3.28 -13.59
C THR A 152 -1.74 4.34 -14.61
N GLY A 153 -0.46 4.38 -14.96
CA GLY A 153 0.09 5.26 -16.01
C GLY A 153 1.03 6.36 -15.51
N TYR A 154 1.43 6.35 -14.23
CA TYR A 154 2.52 7.19 -13.76
C TYR A 154 3.84 6.59 -14.24
N ASP A 155 4.44 7.21 -15.24
CA ASP A 155 5.74 6.78 -15.72
C ASP A 155 6.80 6.99 -14.63
N ILE A 156 7.50 5.94 -14.26
CA ILE A 156 8.63 5.97 -13.32
C ILE A 156 9.88 5.36 -13.97
N SER A 157 9.98 5.44 -15.30
CA SER A 157 11.04 4.81 -16.10
C SER A 157 12.38 5.55 -16.10
N THR A 158 12.39 6.82 -15.67
CA THR A 158 13.57 7.67 -15.65
C THR A 158 13.70 8.37 -14.30
N ILE A 159 14.90 8.88 -14.00
CA ILE A 159 15.14 9.68 -12.78
C ILE A 159 14.21 10.89 -12.71
N SER A 160 13.99 11.58 -13.84
CA SER A 160 13.10 12.75 -13.88
C SER A 160 11.67 12.35 -13.56
N ASN A 161 11.16 11.31 -14.22
CA ASN A 161 9.76 10.90 -14.04
C ASN A 161 9.48 10.41 -12.62
N VAL A 162 10.46 9.73 -11.99
CA VAL A 162 10.38 9.35 -10.58
C VAL A 162 10.31 10.58 -9.68
N LYS A 163 11.17 11.58 -9.89
CA LYS A 163 11.13 12.83 -9.12
C LYS A 163 9.82 13.57 -9.31
N ASP A 164 9.35 13.68 -10.55
CA ASP A 164 8.07 14.32 -10.87
C ASP A 164 6.90 13.65 -10.14
N PHE A 165 6.89 12.31 -10.05
CA PHE A 165 5.88 11.58 -9.27
C PHE A 165 5.94 11.93 -7.77
N PHE A 166 7.13 11.89 -7.15
CA PHE A 166 7.27 12.18 -5.72
C PHE A 166 7.04 13.66 -5.39
N ASP A 167 7.45 14.59 -6.25
CA ASP A 167 7.17 16.02 -6.11
C ASP A 167 5.66 16.29 -6.23
N ARG A 168 4.97 15.60 -7.14
CA ARG A 168 3.51 15.64 -7.24
C ARG A 168 2.85 15.09 -5.97
N PHE A 169 3.34 13.99 -5.42
CA PHE A 169 2.84 13.45 -4.15
C PHE A 169 3.03 14.44 -2.99
N ASP A 170 4.22 15.04 -2.89
CA ASP A 170 4.55 16.00 -1.85
C ASP A 170 3.65 17.24 -1.93
N ASN A 171 3.41 17.76 -3.14
CA ASN A 171 2.52 18.90 -3.36
C ASN A 171 1.05 18.60 -3.03
N LEU A 172 0.56 17.39 -3.33
CA LEU A 172 -0.85 17.03 -3.15
C LEU A 172 -1.22 16.57 -1.73
N ILE A 173 -0.27 15.95 -1.02
CA ILE A 173 -0.51 15.26 0.25
C ILE A 173 0.61 15.52 1.26
N GLY A 174 1.86 15.51 0.79
CA GLY A 174 3.06 15.68 1.62
C GLY A 174 3.81 14.36 1.83
N ILE A 175 5.11 14.35 1.52
CA ILE A 175 5.95 13.15 1.51
C ILE A 175 6.06 12.48 2.89
N ASN A 176 5.88 13.25 3.96
CA ASN A 176 5.83 12.77 5.35
C ASN A 176 4.58 11.92 5.66
N LYS A 177 3.61 11.85 4.74
CA LYS A 177 2.44 10.96 4.84
C LYS A 177 2.69 9.57 4.25
N ILE A 178 3.82 9.32 3.58
CA ILE A 178 4.16 7.99 3.10
C ILE A 178 4.64 7.13 4.28
N ALA A 179 3.94 6.02 4.55
CA ALA A 179 4.31 5.05 5.58
C ALA A 179 5.35 4.04 5.08
N CYS A 180 5.19 3.59 3.84
CA CYS A 180 6.03 2.59 3.19
C CYS A 180 5.85 2.65 1.67
N ILE A 181 6.72 1.94 0.95
CA ILE A 181 6.60 1.70 -0.48
C ILE A 181 6.55 0.18 -0.68
N HIS A 182 5.49 -0.31 -1.31
CA HIS A 182 5.49 -1.62 -1.92
C HIS A 182 6.34 -1.53 -3.19
N TYR A 183 7.50 -2.17 -3.12
CA TYR A 183 8.58 -2.02 -4.08
C TYR A 183 8.60 -3.24 -4.97
N ASN A 184 7.83 -3.12 -6.05
CA ASN A 184 7.52 -4.18 -7.00
C ASN A 184 7.87 -3.72 -8.42
N ASP A 185 8.46 -4.61 -9.22
CA ASP A 185 8.55 -4.40 -10.66
C ASP A 185 7.20 -4.81 -11.31
N SER A 186 6.97 -4.51 -12.58
CA SER A 186 5.72 -4.81 -13.28
C SER A 186 5.92 -5.82 -14.40
N LYS A 187 5.12 -6.89 -14.46
CA LYS A 187 5.10 -7.84 -15.60
C LYS A 187 4.40 -7.27 -16.83
N VAL A 188 3.81 -6.10 -16.73
CA VAL A 188 2.98 -5.50 -17.77
C VAL A 188 3.44 -4.08 -18.08
N LYS A 189 3.04 -3.59 -19.25
CA LYS A 189 3.46 -2.26 -19.73
C LYS A 189 2.81 -1.13 -18.93
N LEU A 190 3.43 0.05 -19.00
CA LEU A 190 2.91 1.33 -18.48
C LEU A 190 1.45 1.52 -18.90
N GLY A 191 0.60 1.92 -17.96
CA GLY A 191 -0.82 2.24 -18.24
C GLY A 191 -1.67 1.03 -18.63
N SER A 192 -1.25 -0.19 -18.28
CA SER A 192 -1.99 -1.42 -18.61
C SER A 192 -3.24 -1.64 -17.77
N HIS A 193 -3.37 -0.96 -16.62
CA HIS A 193 -4.42 -1.19 -15.63
C HIS A 193 -4.51 -2.65 -15.15
N ILE A 194 -3.35 -3.33 -15.11
CA ILE A 194 -3.22 -4.71 -14.69
C ILE A 194 -2.24 -4.79 -13.52
N ASP A 195 -2.71 -5.28 -12.39
CA ASP A 195 -1.87 -5.62 -11.24
C ASP A 195 -1.21 -6.98 -11.48
N ARG A 196 0.07 -6.96 -11.89
CA ARG A 196 0.93 -8.13 -12.02
C ARG A 196 2.38 -7.78 -11.68
N HIS A 197 2.81 -8.16 -10.49
CA HIS A 197 4.17 -7.92 -10.00
C HIS A 197 5.21 -8.78 -10.72
N ALA A 198 6.40 -8.22 -10.94
CA ALA A 198 7.62 -8.91 -11.38
C ALA A 198 8.70 -8.82 -10.30
N ASP A 199 9.70 -9.72 -10.36
CA ASP A 199 10.92 -9.59 -9.57
C ASP A 199 11.73 -8.35 -9.99
N ILE A 200 12.47 -7.76 -9.06
CA ILE A 200 13.16 -6.47 -9.24
C ILE A 200 14.18 -6.49 -10.39
N GLY A 201 13.89 -5.74 -11.44
CA GLY A 201 14.71 -5.63 -12.65
C GLY A 201 14.42 -6.70 -13.71
N PHE A 202 13.31 -7.43 -13.56
CA PHE A 202 12.85 -8.47 -14.49
C PHE A 202 11.49 -8.14 -15.10
N GLY A 203 10.95 -6.96 -14.83
CA GLY A 203 9.74 -6.44 -15.42
C GLY A 203 9.96 -5.32 -16.43
N PHE A 204 8.89 -4.57 -16.67
CA PHE A 204 8.81 -3.46 -17.60
C PHE A 204 9.26 -2.14 -17.00
N ILE A 205 9.42 -2.03 -15.67
CA ILE A 205 9.92 -0.80 -15.07
C ILE A 205 11.45 -0.81 -15.20
N PRO A 206 12.04 0.14 -15.95
CA PRO A 206 13.49 0.18 -16.09
C PRO A 206 14.20 0.29 -14.74
N GLU A 207 15.29 -0.48 -14.57
CA GLU A 207 16.06 -0.53 -13.32
C GLU A 207 16.51 0.85 -12.82
N ILE A 208 16.79 1.78 -13.74
CA ILE A 208 17.18 3.15 -13.38
C ILE A 208 16.09 3.90 -12.60
N GLY A 209 14.82 3.65 -12.95
CA GLY A 209 13.65 4.19 -12.28
C GLY A 209 13.46 3.60 -10.89
N LEU A 210 13.44 2.26 -10.80
CA LEU A 210 13.39 1.54 -9.53
C LEU A 210 14.51 2.00 -8.59
N LYS A 211 15.75 2.07 -9.09
CA LYS A 211 16.90 2.59 -8.34
C LYS A 211 16.65 3.99 -7.78
N GLU A 212 16.08 4.91 -8.54
CA GLU A 212 15.78 6.27 -8.06
C GLU A 212 14.69 6.25 -6.98
N VAL A 213 13.64 5.41 -7.13
CA VAL A 213 12.63 5.22 -6.08
C VAL A 213 13.28 4.74 -4.79
N ALA A 214 14.18 3.75 -4.85
CA ALA A 214 14.89 3.27 -3.67
C ALA A 214 15.75 4.37 -3.02
N LYS A 215 16.41 5.22 -3.82
CA LYS A 215 17.20 6.37 -3.32
C LYS A 215 16.33 7.39 -2.60
N ILE A 216 15.17 7.74 -3.17
CA ILE A 216 14.20 8.64 -2.53
C ILE A 216 13.70 8.02 -1.22
N ALA A 217 13.31 6.74 -1.24
CA ALA A 217 12.88 6.03 -0.04
C ALA A 217 13.95 6.08 1.06
N ASN A 218 15.22 5.81 0.73
CA ASN A 218 16.33 5.90 1.67
C ASN A 218 16.56 7.32 2.19
N LYS A 219 16.49 8.35 1.34
CA LYS A 219 16.60 9.77 1.73
C LYS A 219 15.57 10.15 2.79
N TYR A 220 14.32 9.71 2.62
CA TYR A 220 13.21 10.03 3.53
C TYR A 220 12.97 8.96 4.61
N LYS A 221 13.84 7.94 4.70
CA LYS A 221 13.72 6.81 5.64
C LYS A 221 12.39 6.06 5.53
N ILE A 222 11.86 5.95 4.32
CA ILE A 222 10.64 5.20 4.00
C ILE A 222 11.01 3.73 3.80
N PRO A 223 10.37 2.79 4.53
CA PRO A 223 10.58 1.36 4.33
C PRO A 223 10.17 0.91 2.93
N LEU A 224 10.99 0.06 2.31
CA LEU A 224 10.65 -0.70 1.11
C LEU A 224 10.18 -2.10 1.52
N ILE A 225 9.07 -2.56 0.96
CA ILE A 225 8.48 -3.88 1.20
C ILE A 225 8.30 -4.55 -0.16
N MET A 226 8.87 -5.73 -0.37
CA MET A 226 8.78 -6.45 -1.65
C MET A 226 7.66 -7.48 -1.59
N GLU A 227 6.80 -7.48 -2.59
CA GLU A 227 5.70 -8.45 -2.81
C GLU A 227 5.92 -9.19 -4.15
N THR A 228 7.19 -9.40 -4.48
CA THR A 228 7.65 -10.00 -5.72
C THR A 228 7.34 -11.50 -5.76
N PRO A 229 7.00 -12.06 -6.93
CA PRO A 229 6.52 -13.44 -7.06
C PRO A 229 7.59 -14.53 -6.87
N LEU A 230 8.89 -14.20 -6.98
CA LEU A 230 10.01 -15.16 -6.96
C LEU A 230 9.89 -16.23 -8.07
N ASP A 231 9.55 -15.80 -9.29
CA ASP A 231 9.31 -16.68 -10.43
C ASP A 231 10.11 -16.31 -11.70
N SER A 232 11.06 -15.39 -11.57
CA SER A 232 11.99 -15.01 -12.64
C SER A 232 13.25 -15.87 -12.62
N VAL A 233 13.82 -16.10 -13.81
CA VAL A 233 15.10 -16.80 -14.00
C VAL A 233 16.19 -15.79 -14.34
N ASN A 234 17.33 -15.86 -13.66
CA ASN A 234 18.48 -15.02 -13.96
C ASN A 234 19.10 -15.46 -15.29
N PRO A 235 19.12 -14.61 -16.34
CA PRO A 235 19.61 -14.99 -17.65
C PRO A 235 21.11 -15.27 -17.70
N LYS A 236 21.89 -14.87 -16.69
CA LYS A 236 23.34 -15.10 -16.62
C LYS A 236 23.69 -16.44 -15.96
N THR A 237 22.93 -16.84 -14.95
CA THR A 237 23.20 -18.08 -14.20
C THR A 237 22.27 -19.22 -14.60
N ASN A 238 21.15 -18.90 -15.25
CA ASN A 238 20.06 -19.83 -15.55
C ASN A 238 19.46 -20.48 -14.30
N GLU A 239 19.48 -19.76 -13.18
CA GLU A 239 18.92 -20.14 -11.88
C GLU A 239 17.75 -19.23 -11.50
N ASP A 240 16.82 -19.75 -10.69
CA ASP A 240 15.71 -18.98 -10.15
C ASP A 240 16.20 -17.85 -9.24
N ILE A 241 15.56 -16.69 -9.35
CA ILE A 241 15.96 -15.53 -8.57
C ILE A 241 15.46 -15.66 -7.13
N SER A 242 16.42 -15.58 -6.22
CA SER A 242 16.14 -15.57 -4.79
C SER A 242 15.79 -14.16 -4.29
N PHE A 243 15.02 -14.11 -3.21
CA PHE A 243 14.79 -12.88 -2.44
C PHE A 243 16.12 -12.21 -2.04
N GLN A 244 17.13 -13.00 -1.68
CA GLN A 244 18.44 -12.51 -1.23
C GLN A 244 19.21 -11.79 -2.35
N GLU A 245 19.10 -12.25 -3.60
CA GLU A 245 19.70 -11.59 -4.75
C GLU A 245 19.03 -10.24 -5.04
N GLN A 246 17.70 -10.18 -5.03
CA GLN A 246 16.94 -8.93 -5.19
C GLN A 246 17.30 -7.93 -4.10
N LEU A 247 17.34 -8.38 -2.84
CA LEU A 247 17.76 -7.56 -1.71
C LEU A 247 19.21 -7.06 -1.85
N SER A 248 20.12 -7.91 -2.34
CA SER A 248 21.52 -7.54 -2.56
C SER A 248 21.66 -6.51 -3.68
N LYS A 249 20.88 -6.64 -4.76
CA LYS A 249 20.79 -5.64 -5.85
C LYS A 249 20.35 -4.28 -5.30
N ILE A 250 19.28 -4.24 -4.51
CA ILE A 250 18.78 -2.98 -3.90
C ILE A 250 19.82 -2.39 -2.95
N LYS A 251 20.43 -3.18 -2.08
CA LYS A 251 21.49 -2.71 -1.18
C LYS A 251 22.68 -2.15 -1.95
N PHE A 252 23.05 -2.73 -3.09
CA PHE A 252 24.09 -2.21 -3.96
C PHE A 252 23.71 -0.86 -4.57
N TRP A 253 22.46 -0.70 -5.01
CA TRP A 253 21.94 0.59 -5.50
C TRP A 253 22.00 1.71 -4.47
N LEU A 254 21.81 1.40 -3.19
CA LEU A 254 21.83 2.38 -2.08
C LEU A 254 23.24 2.73 -1.58
N LYS A 255 24.25 1.91 -1.88
CA LYS A 255 25.66 2.19 -1.52
C LYS A 255 26.36 3.16 -2.48
N LYS A 256 25.76 3.44 -3.64
CA LYS A 256 26.32 4.26 -4.73
C LYS A 256 25.47 5.49 -5.03
#